data_AF-A0A5Q0LN34-F1
#
_entry.id   AF-A0A5Q0LN34-F1
#
_cell.length_a   1.000
_cell.length_b   1.000
_cell.length_c   1.000
_cell.angle_alpha   90.00
_cell.angle_beta   90.00
_cell.angle_gamma   90.00
#
_symmetry.space_group_name_H-M   'P 1'
#
loop_
_entity.id
_entity.type
_entity.pdbx_description
1 polymer ?
#
loop_
_entity_poly.entity_id
_entity_poly.type
_entity_poly.pdbx_seq_one_letter_code
_entity_poly.pdbx_strand_id
1 'polypeptide(L)' 'MVHGSGTARGPERISQPHVALPAVLAAAGPDSLKAALGAVWHSVGTHGEHYPELLEEVRSVCTDQVEE' A
#
# COMPACT_ATOMS: atom_id res chain seq x y z
N MET A 1 -9.24 -45.87 15.48
CA MET A 1 -8.03 -45.07 15.76
C MET A 1 -8.08 -43.87 14.83
N VAL A 2 -8.30 -42.68 15.39
CA VAL A 2 -8.67 -41.47 14.63
C VAL A 2 -7.39 -40.83 14.09
N HIS A 3 -7.24 -40.74 12.77
CA HIS A 3 -6.17 -39.92 12.19
C HIS A 3 -6.58 -38.45 12.29
N GLY A 4 -5.90 -37.72 13.18
CA GLY A 4 -6.06 -36.28 13.32
C GLY A 4 -5.65 -35.57 12.04
N SER A 5 -6.65 -35.08 11.30
CA SER A 5 -6.45 -34.12 10.22
C SER A 5 -6.06 -32.77 10.83
N GLY A 6 -4.79 -32.62 11.16
CA GLY A 6 -4.19 -31.33 11.46
C GLY A 6 -4.03 -30.55 10.17
N THR A 7 -5.10 -29.88 9.73
CA THR A 7 -4.97 -28.83 8.72
C THR A 7 -4.18 -27.69 9.36
N ALA A 8 -2.87 -27.66 9.09
CA ALA A 8 -2.05 -26.50 9.37
C ALA A 8 -2.66 -25.33 8.60
N ARG A 9 -3.39 -24.46 9.30
CA ARG A 9 -3.76 -23.14 8.80
C ARG A 9 -2.45 -22.43 8.49
N GLY A 10 -2.04 -22.46 7.22
CA GLY A 10 -0.98 -21.59 6.72
C GLY A 10 -1.37 -20.13 6.98
N PRO A 11 -0.39 -19.20 7.01
CA PRO A 11 -0.69 -17.78 7.18
C PRO A 11 -1.78 -17.40 6.16
N GLU A 12 -2.92 -16.94 6.66
CA GLU A 12 -4.02 -16.48 5.82
C GLU A 12 -3.43 -15.50 4.82
N ARG A 13 -3.55 -15.80 3.51
CA ARG A 13 -3.12 -14.89 2.45
C ARG A 13 -4.07 -13.70 2.47
N ILE A 14 -3.85 -12.80 3.42
CA ILE A 14 -4.47 -11.49 3.46
C ILE A 14 -4.03 -10.83 2.17
N SER A 15 -4.99 -10.62 1.27
CA SER A 15 -4.74 -9.89 0.03
C SER A 15 -4.08 -8.56 0.42
N GLN A 16 -3.00 -8.18 -0.26
CA GLN A 16 -2.29 -6.92 0.01
C GLN A 16 -3.20 -5.67 0.15
N PRO A 17 -4.36 -5.55 -0.52
CA PRO A 17 -5.32 -4.47 -0.27
C PRO A 17 -5.78 -4.31 1.19
N HIS A 18 -5.84 -5.39 1.97
CA HIS A 18 -6.17 -5.32 3.40
C HIS A 18 -5.07 -4.70 4.26
N VAL A 19 -3.80 -4.77 3.81
CA VAL A 19 -2.66 -4.15 4.51
C VAL A 19 -2.60 -2.64 4.26
N ALA A 20 -3.15 -2.19 3.12
CA ALA A 20 -3.24 -0.77 2.78
C ALA A 20 -4.41 -0.06 3.49
N LEU A 21 -5.40 -0.79 4.01
CA LEU A 21 -6.62 -0.24 4.61
C LEU A 21 -6.36 0.78 5.74
N PRO A 22 -5.42 0.57 6.68
CA PRO A 22 -5.11 1.57 7.70
C PRO A 22 -4.55 2.88 7.11
N ALA A 23 -3.76 2.81 6.03
CA ALA A 23 -3.23 3.99 5.35
C ALA A 23 -4.32 4.74 4.58
N VAL A 24 -5.25 4.02 3.94
CA VAL A 24 -6.43 4.58 3.27
C VAL A 24 -7.35 5.30 4.27
N LEU A 25 -7.56 4.70 5.45
CA LEU A 25 -8.36 5.32 6.52
C LEU A 25 -7.64 6.52 7.17
N ALA A 26 -6.31 6.47 7.30
CA ALA A 26 -5.52 7.61 7.78
C ALA A 26 -5.54 8.80 6.80
N ALA A 27 -5.66 8.54 5.51
CA ALA A 27 -5.86 9.56 4.48
C ALA A 27 -7.25 10.24 4.55
N ALA A 28 -8.20 9.68 5.30
CA ALA A 28 -9.47 10.34 5.65
C ALA A 28 -9.42 11.16 6.96
N GLY A 29 -8.25 11.18 7.64
CA GLY A 29 -8.02 11.93 8.87
C GLY A 29 -7.66 13.41 8.64
N PRO A 30 -7.55 14.20 9.72
CA PRO A 30 -7.37 15.66 9.64
C PRO A 30 -6.04 16.11 9.00
N ASP A 31 -5.05 15.22 8.90
CA ASP A 31 -3.73 15.47 8.30
C ASP A 31 -3.49 14.54 7.08
N SER A 32 -4.51 14.38 6.24
CA SER A 32 -4.49 13.53 5.03
C SER A 32 -3.27 13.76 4.14
N LEU A 33 -2.87 15.02 3.95
CA LEU A 33 -1.69 15.40 3.18
C LEU A 33 -0.40 14.87 3.82
N LYS A 34 -0.26 14.95 5.14
CA LYS A 34 0.92 14.47 5.85
C LYS A 34 1.05 12.94 5.78
N ALA A 35 -0.08 12.24 5.88
CA ALA A 35 -0.12 10.78 5.72
C ALA A 35 0.26 10.37 4.29
N ALA A 36 -0.29 11.05 3.28
CA ALA A 36 0.03 10.80 1.87
C ALA A 36 1.53 11.05 1.58
N LEU A 37 2.08 12.17 2.06
CA LEU A 37 3.51 12.48 1.91
C LEU A 37 4.40 11.47 2.63
N GLY A 38 3.99 10.97 3.80
CA GLY A 38 4.69 9.90 4.52
C GLY A 38 4.73 8.60 3.72
N ALA A 39 3.64 8.23 3.06
CA ALA A 39 3.59 7.05 2.20
C ALA A 39 4.52 7.17 0.98
N VAL A 40 4.54 8.33 0.32
CA VAL A 40 5.47 8.60 -0.79
C VAL A 40 6.93 8.53 -0.32
N TRP A 41 7.25 9.15 0.82
CA TRP A 41 8.60 9.11 1.41
C TRP A 41 9.09 7.68 1.67
N HIS A 42 8.24 6.83 2.26
CA HIS A 42 8.60 5.43 2.49
C HIS A 42 8.74 4.64 1.19
N SER A 43 7.92 4.93 0.17
CA SER A 43 8.01 4.26 -1.12
C SER A 43 9.32 4.61 -1.85
N VAL A 44 9.72 5.88 -1.82
CA VAL A 44 11.03 6.35 -2.34
C VAL A 44 12.18 5.64 -1.63
N GLY A 45 12.15 5.59 -0.29
CA GLY A 45 13.18 4.88 0.49
C GLY A 45 13.24 3.37 0.18
N THR A 46 12.11 2.76 -0.21
CA THR A 46 12.04 1.34 -0.60
C THR A 46 12.58 1.10 -2.01
N HIS A 47 12.36 2.04 -2.94
CA HIS A 47 12.78 1.91 -4.33
C HIS A 47 14.28 2.23 -4.54
N GLY A 48 14.91 2.92 -3.60
CA GLY A 48 16.34 3.23 -3.67
C GLY A 48 16.67 4.03 -4.93
N GLU A 49 17.65 3.59 -5.72
CA GLU A 49 18.05 4.27 -6.97
C GLU A 49 16.93 4.31 -8.04
N HIS A 50 15.94 3.43 -7.97
CA HIS A 50 14.81 3.35 -8.91
C HIS A 50 13.59 4.18 -8.46
N TYR A 51 13.80 5.13 -7.54
CA TYR A 51 12.75 6.05 -7.14
C TYR A 51 12.29 7.03 -8.25
N PRO A 52 13.11 7.39 -9.27
CA PRO A 52 12.62 8.27 -10.33
C PRO A 52 11.44 7.68 -11.11
N GLU A 53 11.47 6.38 -11.41
CA GLU A 53 10.40 5.67 -12.12
C GLU A 53 9.10 5.65 -11.30
N LEU A 54 9.21 5.42 -9.99
CA LEU A 54 8.09 5.53 -9.05
C LEU A 54 7.47 6.94 -9.09
N LEU A 55 8.29 7.99 -9.12
CA LEU A 55 7.78 9.36 -9.16
C LEU A 55 7.11 9.71 -10.49
N GLU A 56 7.56 9.14 -11.61
CA GLU A 56 6.88 9.27 -12.90
C GLU A 56 5.50 8.61 -12.87
N GLU A 57 5.38 7.42 -12.29
CA GLU A 57 4.10 6.73 -12.14
C GLU A 57 3.12 7.54 -11.29
N VAL A 58 3.55 8.04 -10.13
CA VAL A 58 2.73 8.91 -9.27
C VAL A 58 2.25 10.15 -10.03
N ARG A 59 3.15 10.81 -10.78
CA ARG A 59 2.78 11.98 -11.59
C ARG A 59 1.77 11.65 -12.69
N SER A 60 1.92 10.49 -13.34
CA SER A 60 0.98 10.03 -14.35
C SER A 60 -0.42 9.87 -13.76
N VAL A 61 -0.53 9.19 -12.62
CA VAL A 61 -1.81 8.96 -11.92
C VAL A 61 -2.44 10.27 -11.44
N CYS A 62 -1.63 11.25 -11.00
CA CYS A 62 -2.15 12.56 -10.62
C CYS A 62 -2.61 13.40 -11.81
N THR A 63 -1.99 13.25 -12.98
CA THR A 63 -2.34 14.01 -14.19
C THR A 63 -3.63 13.48 -14.82
N ASP A 64 -3.84 12.16 -14.80
CA ASP A 64 -5.06 11.51 -15.29
C ASP A 64 -6.32 11.97 -14.53
N GLN A 65 -6.18 12.27 -13.23
CA GLN A 65 -7.26 12.78 -12.37
C GLN A 65 -7.64 14.25 -12.63
N VAL A 66 -6.87 15.02 -13.40
CA VAL A 66 -7.19 16.44 -13.71
C VAL A 66 -8.04 16.55 -14.98
N GLU A 67 -8.09 15.50 -15.79
CA GLU A 67 -8.81 15.47 -17.07
C GLU A 67 -10.22 14.84 -16.95
N GLU A 68 -10.67 14.46 -15.74
CA GLU A 68 -12.03 13.95 -15.43
C GLU A 68 -12.95 15.02 -14.78
#